data_AF-A0A090Q346-F1
#
_entry.id   AF-A0A090Q346-F1
#
_cell.length_a   1.000
_cell.length_b   1.000
_cell.length_c   1.000
_cell.angle_alpha   90.00
_cell.angle_beta   90.00
_cell.angle_gamma   90.00
#
_symmetry.space_group_name_H-M   'P 1'
#
loop_
_entity.id
_entity.type
_entity.pdbx_description
1 polymer ?
#
loop_
_entity_poly.entity_id
_entity_poly.type
_entity_poly.pdbx_seq_one_letter_code
_entity_poly.pdbx_strand_id
1 'polypeptide(L)'
;MYPMYRAFDEHYTMINALNVDCRFDLGDINAPITSRNYVGKMVTEQPYNLFNYTNLGFQTYFNSQDEIELLQRMYFEADRLGALDQDITLAEPHMRDADLVGIDLQSVRSGDLAFAKANPNGFNGKQICSLSRYAGISDRLKVFGVFETVLEAIDTPAQLVAEIVWYFIEGYNYRSGEYPLNIDDNVLKYQVPVEDEILIFYKSSNTGRWWIEIPFIQGVNNKLKQHTLLPCSYQDYQEACNQHLPDKWLRARKKNEF
;
A
#
# COMPACT_ATOMS: atom_id res chain seq x y z
N MET A 1 12.70 7.77 1.55
CA MET A 1 11.67 7.08 2.37
C MET A 1 12.17 6.66 3.77
N TYR A 2 13.30 5.95 3.92
CA TYR A 2 13.75 5.41 5.22
C TYR A 2 13.78 6.40 6.41
N PRO A 3 14.34 7.62 6.32
CA PRO A 3 14.30 8.56 7.45
C PRO A 3 12.88 8.94 7.87
N MET A 4 11.93 8.99 6.92
CA MET A 4 10.52 9.25 7.23
C MET A 4 9.90 8.09 7.99
N TYR A 5 10.25 6.84 7.65
CA TYR A 5 9.83 5.65 8.41
C TYR A 5 10.40 5.67 9.84
N ARG A 6 11.68 6.00 10.00
CA ARG A 6 12.32 6.08 11.33
C ARG A 6 11.75 7.20 12.21
N ALA A 7 11.13 8.22 11.62
CA ALA A 7 10.42 9.25 12.38
C ALA A 7 9.21 8.69 13.16
N PHE A 8 8.71 7.50 12.82
CA PHE A 8 7.61 6.85 13.55
C PHE A 8 8.07 6.08 14.81
N ASP A 9 9.37 5.84 14.99
CA ASP A 9 9.94 5.02 16.07
C ASP A 9 9.45 5.39 17.47
N GLU A 10 9.26 6.68 17.74
CA GLU A 10 8.83 7.19 19.04
C GLU A 10 7.30 7.35 19.18
N HIS A 11 6.57 7.22 18.08
CA HIS A 11 5.16 7.64 18.01
C HIS A 11 4.19 6.50 17.74
N TYR A 12 4.63 5.42 17.11
CA TYR A 12 3.77 4.32 16.66
C TYR A 12 4.44 2.97 16.85
N THR A 13 3.67 1.99 17.28
CA THR A 13 4.16 0.63 17.51
C THR A 13 4.35 -0.16 16.23
N MET A 14 3.43 0.01 15.27
CA MET A 14 3.38 -0.73 14.01
C MET A 14 2.94 0.18 12.87
N ILE A 15 3.60 0.09 11.73
CA ILE A 15 3.48 0.97 10.56
C ILE A 15 3.28 0.17 9.29
N ASN A 16 2.35 0.64 8.46
CA ASN A 16 2.17 0.18 7.08
C ASN A 16 2.87 1.15 6.12
N ALA A 17 3.92 0.68 5.45
CA ALA A 17 4.66 1.43 4.45
C ALA A 17 4.27 0.97 3.04
N LEU A 18 3.95 1.91 2.15
CA LEU A 18 3.65 1.63 0.75
C LEU A 18 4.62 2.38 -0.15
N ASN A 19 5.21 1.68 -1.11
CA ASN A 19 6.09 2.26 -2.11
C ASN A 19 5.54 2.03 -3.53
N VAL A 20 5.38 3.09 -4.31
CA VAL A 20 5.07 3.00 -5.74
C VAL A 20 6.38 3.03 -6.51
N ASP A 21 6.80 1.86 -6.99
CA ASP A 21 8.14 1.68 -7.54
C ASP A 21 8.21 0.47 -8.49
N CYS A 22 9.09 0.55 -9.47
CA CYS A 22 9.45 -0.55 -10.36
C CYS A 22 10.31 -1.62 -9.65
N ARG A 23 10.96 -1.28 -8.53
CA ARG A 23 11.87 -2.12 -7.73
C ARG A 23 11.43 -2.21 -6.28
N PHE A 24 11.90 -3.26 -5.58
CA PHE A 24 11.65 -3.43 -4.15
C PHE A 24 12.69 -2.75 -3.26
N ASP A 25 13.90 -2.50 -3.78
CA ASP A 25 15.03 -1.89 -3.06
C ASP A 25 15.36 -2.58 -1.71
N LEU A 26 15.35 -3.92 -1.72
CA LEU A 26 15.77 -4.76 -0.60
C LEU A 26 17.30 -4.78 -0.47
N GLY A 27 18.01 -5.05 -1.57
CA GLY A 27 19.46 -4.93 -1.69
C GLY A 27 20.29 -5.67 -0.62
N ASP A 28 21.57 -5.29 -0.48
CA ASP A 28 22.43 -5.82 0.59
C ASP A 28 22.21 -5.06 1.89
N ILE A 29 21.68 -5.77 2.89
CA ILE A 29 21.38 -5.24 4.24
C ILE A 29 22.63 -4.94 5.06
N ASN A 30 23.80 -5.51 4.69
CA ASN A 30 25.06 -5.26 5.40
C ASN A 30 25.78 -4.01 4.87
N ALA A 31 25.44 -3.58 3.66
CA ALA A 31 25.98 -2.35 3.09
C ALA A 31 25.40 -1.09 3.79
N PRO A 32 26.10 0.06 3.68
CA PRO A 32 25.50 1.34 4.05
C PRO A 32 24.17 1.57 3.33
N ILE A 33 23.30 2.38 3.94
CA ILE A 33 22.00 2.69 3.35
C ILE A 33 22.13 3.47 2.03
N THR A 34 21.36 3.06 1.04
CA THR A 34 21.29 3.62 -0.32
C THR A 34 19.83 3.61 -0.80
N SER A 35 19.56 4.23 -1.94
CA SER A 35 18.25 4.12 -2.61
C SER A 35 17.90 2.69 -3.05
N ARG A 36 18.85 1.73 -3.01
CA ARG A 36 18.65 0.35 -3.47
C ARG A 36 18.55 -0.72 -2.38
N ASN A 37 18.70 -0.35 -1.09
CA ASN A 37 18.62 -1.29 0.02
C ASN A 37 17.85 -0.78 1.24
N TYR A 38 17.20 0.38 1.11
CA TYR A 38 16.58 1.03 2.25
C TYR A 38 15.38 0.24 2.80
N VAL A 39 14.66 -0.52 1.96
CA VAL A 39 13.56 -1.38 2.42
C VAL A 39 14.12 -2.57 3.20
N GLY A 40 15.23 -3.15 2.75
CA GLY A 40 15.96 -4.16 3.51
C GLY A 40 16.39 -3.66 4.88
N LYS A 41 16.80 -2.39 4.98
CA LYS A 41 17.10 -1.74 6.27
C LYS A 41 15.87 -1.54 7.15
N MET A 42 14.71 -1.16 6.59
CA MET A 42 13.46 -1.04 7.35
C MET A 42 13.06 -2.36 8.02
N VAL A 43 13.32 -3.49 7.36
CA VAL A 43 13.02 -4.83 7.87
C VAL A 43 14.02 -5.28 8.97
N THR A 44 15.29 -4.93 8.82
CA THR A 44 16.38 -5.56 9.61
C THR A 44 16.93 -4.71 10.75
N GLU A 45 16.73 -3.38 10.72
CA GLU A 45 17.26 -2.47 11.73
C GLU A 45 16.22 -2.10 12.79
N GLN A 46 16.60 -2.19 14.07
CA GLN A 46 15.73 -1.86 15.20
C GLN A 46 15.38 -0.35 15.25
N PRO A 47 14.16 0.04 15.65
CA PRO A 47 13.06 -0.83 16.12
C PRO A 47 12.30 -1.49 14.97
N TYR A 48 11.75 -2.68 15.25
CA TYR A 48 10.97 -3.47 14.28
C TYR A 48 9.51 -3.05 14.28
N ASN A 49 9.22 -1.86 13.75
CA ASN A 49 7.87 -1.30 13.68
C ASN A 49 7.22 -1.43 12.28
N LEU A 50 7.84 -2.10 11.30
CA LEU A 50 7.22 -2.39 10.01
C LEU A 50 6.26 -3.59 10.10
N PHE A 51 4.95 -3.33 10.07
CA PHE A 51 3.91 -4.37 10.07
C PHE A 51 3.60 -4.88 8.66
N ASN A 52 3.44 -3.94 7.74
CA ASN A 52 3.17 -4.26 6.34
C ASN A 52 4.03 -3.39 5.44
N TYR A 53 4.56 -4.02 4.41
CA TYR A 53 5.12 -3.34 3.26
C TYR A 53 4.30 -3.72 2.03
N THR A 54 3.91 -2.72 1.26
CA THR A 54 3.23 -2.90 -0.02
C THR A 54 4.06 -2.22 -1.10
N ASN A 55 4.43 -2.95 -2.14
CA ASN A 55 4.97 -2.37 -3.37
C ASN A 55 3.89 -2.34 -4.46
N LEU A 56 3.73 -1.20 -5.13
CA LEU A 56 2.86 -1.05 -6.29
C LEU A 56 3.67 -0.73 -7.53
N GLY A 57 3.54 -1.55 -8.56
CA GLY A 57 4.12 -1.28 -9.88
C GLY A 57 5.44 -1.99 -10.15
N PHE A 58 5.84 -2.99 -9.35
CA PHE A 58 7.08 -3.70 -9.64
C PHE A 58 7.02 -4.38 -11.01
N GLN A 59 8.21 -4.51 -11.60
CA GLN A 59 8.39 -5.21 -12.87
C GLN A 59 9.39 -6.34 -12.66
N THR A 60 9.03 -7.56 -13.08
CA THR A 60 9.80 -8.78 -12.79
C THR A 60 11.24 -8.73 -13.28
N TYR A 61 11.53 -8.00 -14.36
CA TYR A 61 12.89 -7.91 -14.90
C TYR A 61 13.81 -6.97 -14.10
N PHE A 62 13.26 -6.17 -13.18
CA PHE A 62 14.04 -5.33 -12.27
C PHE A 62 14.27 -5.95 -10.89
N ASN A 63 13.57 -7.05 -10.58
CA ASN A 63 13.57 -7.68 -9.26
C ASN A 63 13.94 -9.16 -9.42
N SER A 64 14.87 -9.64 -8.61
CA SER A 64 15.23 -11.07 -8.65
C SER A 64 14.08 -11.95 -8.16
N GLN A 65 14.07 -13.20 -8.60
CA GLN A 65 13.08 -14.18 -8.12
C GLN A 65 13.20 -14.39 -6.61
N ASP A 66 14.43 -14.37 -6.08
CA ASP A 66 14.71 -14.48 -4.65
C ASP A 66 14.09 -13.32 -3.85
N GLU A 67 14.15 -12.08 -4.36
CA GLU A 67 13.52 -10.91 -3.73
C GLU A 67 11.99 -11.01 -3.73
N ILE A 68 11.39 -11.47 -4.85
CA ILE A 68 9.94 -11.69 -4.95
C ILE A 68 9.49 -12.74 -3.92
N GLU A 69 10.20 -13.86 -3.83
CA GLU A 69 9.92 -14.91 -2.86
C GLU A 69 10.12 -14.44 -1.42
N LEU A 70 11.14 -13.61 -1.17
CA LEU A 70 11.40 -13.05 0.16
C LEU A 70 10.23 -12.19 0.63
N LEU A 71 9.69 -11.30 -0.23
CA LEU A 71 8.50 -10.51 0.10
C LEU A 71 7.30 -11.41 0.44
N GLN A 72 7.07 -12.46 -0.34
CA GLN A 72 5.97 -13.41 -0.10
C GLN A 72 6.13 -14.15 1.24
N ARG A 73 7.35 -14.57 1.58
CA ARG A 73 7.65 -15.23 2.87
C ARG A 73 7.48 -14.29 4.06
N MET A 74 7.71 -12.99 3.88
CA MET A 74 7.42 -11.96 4.88
C MET A 74 5.95 -11.52 4.91
N TYR A 75 5.08 -12.15 4.09
CA TYR A 75 3.67 -11.79 3.93
C TYR A 75 3.45 -10.33 3.50
N PHE A 76 4.43 -9.73 2.82
CA PHE A 76 4.29 -8.41 2.23
C PHE A 76 3.50 -8.48 0.92
N GLU A 77 3.05 -7.32 0.48
CA GLU A 77 2.21 -7.16 -0.71
C GLU A 77 3.02 -6.57 -1.85
N ALA A 78 2.79 -7.07 -3.06
CA ALA A 78 3.47 -6.58 -4.25
C ALA A 78 2.55 -6.76 -5.45
N ASP A 79 2.12 -5.66 -6.04
CA ASP A 79 1.30 -5.65 -7.25
C ASP A 79 2.16 -5.32 -8.47
N ARG A 80 2.10 -6.19 -9.48
CA ARG A 80 2.82 -5.97 -10.73
C ARG A 80 2.22 -4.79 -11.49
N LEU A 81 3.08 -4.02 -12.17
CA LEU A 81 2.64 -2.94 -13.04
C LEU A 81 1.53 -3.36 -14.00
N GLY A 82 1.64 -4.56 -14.60
CA GLY A 82 0.65 -5.05 -15.57
C GLY A 82 -0.75 -5.26 -14.98
N ALA A 83 -0.87 -5.58 -13.71
CA ALA A 83 -2.19 -5.70 -13.05
C ALA A 83 -2.79 -4.31 -12.82
N LEU A 84 -1.98 -3.36 -12.33
CA LEU A 84 -2.40 -1.98 -12.09
C LEU A 84 -2.65 -1.18 -13.39
N ASP A 85 -2.02 -1.59 -14.50
CA ASP A 85 -2.28 -1.02 -15.82
C ASP A 85 -3.65 -1.43 -16.35
N GLN A 86 -4.09 -2.67 -16.07
CA GLN A 86 -5.43 -3.16 -16.39
C GLN A 86 -6.49 -2.51 -15.51
N ASP A 87 -6.23 -2.45 -14.20
CA ASP A 87 -7.15 -1.84 -13.25
C ASP A 87 -6.40 -1.15 -12.11
N ILE A 88 -6.35 0.18 -12.17
CA ILE A 88 -5.69 1.00 -11.14
C ILE A 88 -6.47 1.03 -9.83
N THR A 89 -7.76 0.66 -9.83
CA THR A 89 -8.60 0.69 -8.63
C THR A 89 -8.19 -0.34 -7.60
N LEU A 90 -7.47 -1.39 -8.03
CA LEU A 90 -6.83 -2.39 -7.16
C LEU A 90 -5.87 -1.75 -6.14
N ALA A 91 -5.30 -0.59 -6.45
CA ALA A 91 -4.41 0.13 -5.53
C ALA A 91 -5.15 0.84 -4.38
N GLU A 92 -6.45 1.14 -4.50
CA GLU A 92 -7.17 1.93 -3.49
C GLU A 92 -7.12 1.32 -2.09
N PRO A 93 -7.39 0.01 -1.90
CA PRO A 93 -7.37 -0.59 -0.57
C PRO A 93 -5.96 -0.61 0.04
N HIS A 94 -4.90 -0.69 -0.78
CA HIS A 94 -3.52 -0.60 -0.29
C HIS A 94 -3.17 0.82 0.15
N MET A 95 -3.53 1.82 -0.66
CA MET A 95 -3.33 3.25 -0.33
C MET A 95 -4.10 3.67 0.92
N ARG A 96 -5.33 3.17 1.09
CA ARG A 96 -6.16 3.44 2.27
C ARG A 96 -5.60 2.81 3.54
N ASP A 97 -4.85 1.72 3.43
CA ASP A 97 -4.27 1.02 4.58
C ASP A 97 -2.87 1.52 4.99
N ALA A 98 -2.24 2.39 4.18
CA ALA A 98 -0.89 2.88 4.40
C ALA A 98 -0.82 4.04 5.41
N ASP A 99 0.21 4.02 6.27
CA ASP A 99 0.58 5.12 7.18
C ASP A 99 1.64 6.04 6.55
N LEU A 100 2.51 5.46 5.71
CA LEU A 100 3.56 6.12 4.93
C LEU A 100 3.48 5.69 3.47
N VAL A 101 3.40 6.65 2.54
CA VAL A 101 3.44 6.40 1.09
C VAL A 101 4.64 7.11 0.47
N GLY A 102 5.43 6.35 -0.29
CA GLY A 102 6.47 6.86 -1.18
C GLY A 102 6.12 6.64 -2.63
N ILE A 103 6.36 7.63 -3.48
CA ILE A 103 6.31 7.50 -4.94
C ILE A 103 7.72 7.67 -5.49
N ASP A 104 8.25 6.64 -6.15
CA ASP A 104 9.48 6.71 -6.93
C ASP A 104 9.15 7.04 -8.39
N LEU A 105 9.66 8.17 -8.90
CA LEU A 105 9.41 8.57 -10.29
C LEU A 105 10.07 7.69 -11.34
N GLN A 106 11.02 6.82 -10.99
CA GLN A 106 11.54 5.80 -11.90
C GLN A 106 10.46 4.77 -12.30
N SER A 107 9.35 4.69 -11.55
CA SER A 107 8.18 3.88 -11.91
C SER A 107 7.33 4.49 -13.04
N VAL A 108 7.54 5.77 -13.39
CA VAL A 108 6.84 6.45 -14.47
C VAL A 108 7.58 6.23 -15.79
N ARG A 109 6.82 5.97 -16.87
CA ARG A 109 7.41 5.75 -18.19
C ARG A 109 8.04 7.02 -18.76
N SER A 110 9.13 6.86 -19.50
CA SER A 110 9.93 7.94 -20.08
C SER A 110 9.13 8.91 -20.95
N GLY A 111 8.08 8.42 -21.62
CA GLY A 111 7.18 9.25 -22.43
C GLY A 111 6.42 10.32 -21.64
N ASP A 112 6.05 10.03 -20.39
CA ASP A 112 5.36 10.99 -19.50
C ASP A 112 6.34 11.86 -18.70
N LEU A 113 7.61 11.48 -18.63
CA LEU A 113 8.69 12.29 -18.04
C LEU A 113 9.42 13.15 -19.08
N ALA A 114 9.18 12.94 -20.38
CA ALA A 114 9.99 13.51 -21.47
C ALA A 114 11.51 13.32 -21.27
N PHE A 115 11.92 12.21 -20.63
CA PHE A 115 13.31 11.95 -20.28
C PHE A 115 13.78 10.61 -20.83
N ALA A 116 14.61 10.65 -21.87
CA ALA A 116 15.02 9.45 -22.62
C ALA A 116 15.82 8.42 -21.80
N LYS A 117 16.44 8.81 -20.68
CA LYS A 117 17.15 7.88 -19.79
C LYS A 117 16.24 7.17 -18.79
N ALA A 118 14.97 7.59 -18.65
CA ALA A 118 14.00 6.89 -17.81
C ALA A 118 13.54 5.56 -18.45
N ASN A 119 12.85 4.74 -17.66
CA ASN A 119 12.35 3.45 -18.10
C ASN A 119 11.32 3.61 -19.22
N PRO A 120 11.37 2.81 -20.31
CA PRO A 120 10.42 2.92 -21.40
C PRO A 120 9.00 2.50 -21.01
N ASN A 121 8.86 1.62 -20.01
CA ASN A 121 7.58 1.12 -19.50
C ASN A 121 7.46 1.44 -18.02
N GLY A 122 6.28 1.85 -17.61
CA GLY A 122 5.98 2.36 -16.28
C GLY A 122 4.56 2.92 -16.25
N PHE A 123 4.16 3.45 -15.10
CA PHE A 123 2.92 4.21 -14.98
C PHE A 123 2.93 5.39 -15.95
N ASN A 124 1.78 5.69 -16.54
CA ASN A 124 1.56 6.96 -17.22
C ASN A 124 1.20 8.08 -16.22
N GLY A 125 1.21 9.32 -16.67
CA GLY A 125 0.94 10.49 -15.81
C GLY A 125 -0.43 10.43 -15.12
N LYS A 126 -1.46 9.89 -15.80
CA LYS A 126 -2.80 9.77 -15.19
C LYS A 126 -2.83 8.72 -14.08
N GLN A 127 -2.17 7.58 -14.28
CA GLN A 127 -2.11 6.51 -13.28
C GLN A 127 -1.39 6.99 -12.02
N ILE A 128 -0.23 7.64 -12.15
CA ILE A 128 0.52 8.11 -10.97
C ILE A 128 -0.25 9.19 -10.20
N CYS A 129 -0.97 10.07 -10.92
CA CYS A 129 -1.88 11.04 -10.30
C CYS A 129 -3.07 10.37 -9.60
N SER A 130 -3.65 9.31 -10.16
CA SER A 130 -4.71 8.53 -9.48
C SER A 130 -4.20 7.88 -8.20
N LEU A 131 -3.00 7.29 -8.21
CA LEU A 131 -2.35 6.72 -7.03
C LEU A 131 -2.12 7.79 -5.95
N SER A 132 -1.62 8.96 -6.35
CA SER A 132 -1.44 10.11 -5.47
C SER A 132 -2.76 10.58 -4.84
N ARG A 133 -3.83 10.62 -5.64
CA ARG A 133 -5.17 10.96 -5.17
C ARG A 133 -5.69 9.95 -4.15
N TYR A 134 -5.53 8.65 -4.39
CA TYR A 134 -5.92 7.61 -3.42
C TYR A 134 -5.16 7.75 -2.10
N ALA A 135 -3.85 8.04 -2.15
CA ALA A 135 -3.07 8.34 -0.95
C ALA A 135 -3.62 9.57 -0.20
N GLY A 136 -3.95 10.65 -0.93
CA GLY A 136 -4.56 11.85 -0.34
C GLY A 136 -5.87 11.56 0.39
N ILE A 137 -6.75 10.77 -0.22
CA ILE A 137 -8.08 10.41 0.31
C ILE A 137 -8.02 9.55 1.58
N SER A 138 -6.91 8.85 1.82
CA SER A 138 -6.75 7.98 2.98
C SER A 138 -6.76 8.78 4.28
N ASP A 139 -7.75 8.54 5.14
CA ASP A 139 -7.84 9.13 6.49
C ASP A 139 -6.69 8.64 7.41
N ARG A 140 -6.09 7.48 7.09
CA ARG A 140 -5.02 6.84 7.85
C ARG A 140 -3.67 7.51 7.61
N LEU A 141 -3.37 7.85 6.36
CA LEU A 141 -2.05 8.29 5.90
C LEU A 141 -1.51 9.51 6.68
N LYS A 142 -0.28 9.39 7.17
CA LYS A 142 0.44 10.43 7.93
C LYS A 142 1.49 11.15 7.11
N VAL A 143 2.20 10.43 6.25
CA VAL A 143 3.32 10.98 5.46
C VAL A 143 3.23 10.51 4.02
N PHE A 144 3.41 11.47 3.10
CA PHE A 144 3.48 11.25 1.66
C PHE A 144 4.76 11.87 1.12
N GLY A 145 5.50 11.15 0.27
CA GLY A 145 6.74 11.63 -0.32
C GLY A 145 6.88 11.24 -1.79
N VAL A 146 7.50 12.12 -2.57
CA VAL A 146 7.89 11.87 -3.96
C VAL A 146 9.42 11.86 -4.04
N PHE A 147 10.00 10.84 -4.66
CA PHE A 147 11.42 10.55 -4.70
C PHE A 147 11.94 10.35 -6.13
N GLU A 148 13.27 10.30 -6.26
CA GLU A 148 13.99 10.06 -7.52
C GLU A 148 13.56 11.00 -8.67
N THR A 149 13.33 12.27 -8.34
CA THR A 149 12.97 13.29 -9.32
C THR A 149 14.10 13.53 -10.32
N VAL A 150 13.76 13.60 -11.60
CA VAL A 150 14.73 13.86 -12.67
C VAL A 150 15.12 15.34 -12.69
N LEU A 151 16.25 15.69 -12.07
CA LEU A 151 16.74 17.07 -12.04
C LEU A 151 17.31 17.56 -13.39
N GLU A 152 17.66 16.65 -14.29
CA GLU A 152 18.24 16.96 -15.61
C GLU A 152 17.20 17.40 -16.66
N ALA A 153 15.93 17.01 -16.46
CA ALA A 153 14.81 17.38 -17.32
C ALA A 153 13.82 18.13 -16.42
N ILE A 154 13.89 19.46 -16.44
CA ILE A 154 13.19 20.26 -15.43
C ILE A 154 11.71 20.41 -15.79
N ASP A 155 11.36 20.66 -17.04
CA ASP A 155 10.01 21.13 -17.37
C ASP A 155 8.93 20.05 -17.16
N THR A 156 8.99 18.94 -17.89
CA THR A 156 7.93 17.92 -17.84
C THR A 156 7.91 17.12 -16.53
N PRO A 157 9.02 16.59 -16.01
CA PRO A 157 9.04 15.92 -14.71
C PRO A 157 8.59 16.81 -13.55
N ALA A 158 9.01 18.09 -13.50
CA ALA A 158 8.56 18.97 -12.43
C ALA A 158 7.06 19.30 -12.55
N GLN A 159 6.54 19.45 -13.77
CA GLN A 159 5.11 19.61 -13.99
C GLN A 159 4.34 18.36 -13.49
N LEU A 160 4.80 17.15 -13.82
CA LEU A 160 4.16 15.93 -13.34
C LEU A 160 4.22 15.82 -11.80
N VAL A 161 5.35 16.18 -11.16
CA VAL A 161 5.42 16.26 -9.69
C VAL A 161 4.40 17.25 -9.15
N ALA A 162 4.23 18.40 -9.77
CA ALA A 162 3.22 19.38 -9.36
C ALA A 162 1.80 18.81 -9.49
N GLU A 163 1.50 18.07 -10.54
CA GLU A 163 0.21 17.37 -10.71
C GLU A 163 0.00 16.29 -9.65
N ILE A 164 1.02 15.48 -9.35
CA ILE A 164 1.00 14.48 -8.28
C ILE A 164 0.65 15.14 -6.94
N VAL A 165 1.34 16.23 -6.58
CA VAL A 165 1.09 16.98 -5.34
C VAL A 165 -0.29 17.61 -5.34
N TRP A 166 -0.74 18.15 -6.48
CA TRP A 166 -2.07 18.74 -6.61
C TRP A 166 -3.18 17.71 -6.36
N TYR A 167 -3.10 16.55 -6.99
CA TYR A 167 -4.08 15.47 -6.79
C TYR A 167 -4.01 14.85 -5.39
N PHE A 168 -2.83 14.84 -4.76
CA PHE A 168 -2.71 14.48 -3.35
C PHE A 168 -3.51 15.45 -2.47
N ILE A 169 -3.32 16.76 -2.64
CA ILE A 169 -4.02 17.80 -1.87
C ILE A 169 -5.52 17.76 -2.16
N GLU A 170 -5.92 17.58 -3.41
CA GLU A 170 -7.31 17.38 -3.78
C GLU A 170 -7.89 16.18 -3.00
N GLY A 171 -7.23 15.02 -3.06
CA GLY A 171 -7.64 13.83 -2.34
C GLY A 171 -7.74 14.06 -0.83
N TYR A 172 -6.79 14.77 -0.24
CA TYR A 172 -6.78 15.14 1.18
C TYR A 172 -8.04 15.93 1.57
N ASN A 173 -8.49 16.86 0.73
CA ASN A 173 -9.71 17.63 0.97
C ASN A 173 -10.99 16.78 0.86
N TYR A 174 -10.91 15.61 0.21
CA TYR A 174 -12.01 14.64 0.10
C TYR A 174 -11.95 13.51 1.14
N ARG A 175 -11.12 13.67 2.18
CA ARG A 175 -11.09 12.76 3.33
C ARG A 175 -12.45 12.69 4.01
N SER A 176 -12.91 11.47 4.23
CA SER A 176 -14.24 11.18 4.77
C SER A 176 -14.29 11.11 6.30
N GLY A 177 -13.13 11.01 6.95
CA GLY A 177 -13.04 10.87 8.41
C GLY A 177 -13.54 9.52 8.93
N GLU A 178 -13.43 8.45 8.12
CA GLU A 178 -13.96 7.12 8.44
C GLU A 178 -12.92 6.19 9.07
N TYR A 179 -11.71 6.68 9.37
CA TYR A 179 -10.67 5.86 9.99
C TYR A 179 -10.46 6.25 11.47
N PRO A 180 -10.52 5.30 12.43
CA PRO A 180 -10.96 3.91 12.24
C PRO A 180 -12.46 3.83 11.95
N LEU A 181 -12.89 2.80 11.19
CA LEU A 181 -14.30 2.65 10.83
C LEU A 181 -15.14 2.37 12.08
N ASN A 182 -16.16 3.20 12.30
CA ASN A 182 -17.16 2.94 13.31
C ASN A 182 -18.24 1.98 12.75
N ILE A 183 -18.17 0.71 13.14
CA ILE A 183 -19.10 -0.33 12.66
C ILE A 183 -20.56 -0.12 13.11
N ASP A 184 -20.78 0.70 14.14
CA ASP A 184 -22.13 0.99 14.66
C ASP A 184 -22.81 2.13 13.89
N ASP A 185 -22.10 2.83 12.99
CA ASP A 185 -22.58 4.03 12.31
C ASP A 185 -22.62 3.86 10.78
N ASN A 186 -23.82 3.76 10.21
CA ASN A 186 -24.05 3.76 8.76
C ASN A 186 -23.25 2.70 7.97
N VAL A 187 -23.01 1.52 8.56
CA VAL A 187 -22.32 0.39 7.91
C VAL A 187 -23.27 -0.77 7.63
N LEU A 188 -23.17 -1.36 6.44
CA LEU A 188 -23.84 -2.61 6.08
C LEU A 188 -22.91 -3.79 6.37
N LYS A 189 -23.39 -4.78 7.13
CA LYS A 189 -22.66 -6.00 7.48
C LYS A 189 -23.12 -7.17 6.60
N TYR A 190 -22.16 -7.87 5.99
CA TYR A 190 -22.38 -9.07 5.19
C TYR A 190 -21.60 -10.24 5.79
N GLN A 191 -22.24 -11.39 5.90
CA GLN A 191 -21.60 -12.63 6.37
C GLN A 191 -21.56 -13.61 5.21
N VAL A 192 -20.37 -14.03 4.82
CA VAL A 192 -20.14 -14.90 3.67
C VAL A 192 -19.48 -16.18 4.18
N PRO A 193 -20.21 -17.31 4.23
CA PRO A 193 -19.63 -18.60 4.51
C PRO A 193 -18.72 -19.03 3.36
N VAL A 194 -17.45 -19.30 3.64
CA VAL A 194 -16.45 -19.78 2.68
C VAL A 194 -15.72 -20.95 3.31
N GLU A 195 -15.88 -22.14 2.72
CA GLU A 195 -15.36 -23.39 3.31
C GLU A 195 -15.84 -23.56 4.78
N ASP A 196 -14.90 -23.65 5.73
CA ASP A 196 -15.17 -23.80 7.17
C ASP A 196 -15.18 -22.47 7.93
N GLU A 197 -15.02 -21.33 7.23
CA GLU A 197 -14.91 -20.00 7.82
C GLU A 197 -16.14 -19.12 7.48
N ILE A 198 -16.43 -18.15 8.35
CA ILE A 198 -17.43 -17.11 8.07
C ILE A 198 -16.72 -15.77 7.96
N LEU A 199 -16.56 -15.29 6.72
CA LEU A 199 -15.98 -13.98 6.47
C LEU A 199 -17.02 -12.89 6.73
N ILE A 200 -16.62 -11.87 7.49
CA ILE A 200 -17.47 -10.73 7.81
C ILE A 200 -16.98 -9.52 7.02
N PHE A 201 -17.80 -9.05 6.10
CA PHE A 201 -17.55 -7.84 5.33
C PHE A 201 -18.40 -6.67 5.84
N TYR A 202 -17.82 -5.48 5.78
CA TYR A 202 -18.43 -4.22 6.15
C TYR A 202 -18.37 -3.28 4.95
N LYS A 203 -19.50 -2.65 4.61
CA LYS A 203 -19.59 -1.62 3.57
C LYS A 203 -20.06 -0.31 4.18
N SER A 204 -19.27 0.76 4.03
CA SER A 204 -19.73 2.10 4.42
C SER A 204 -20.87 2.53 3.49
N SER A 205 -21.98 2.99 4.06
CA SER A 205 -23.09 3.59 3.31
C SER A 205 -22.74 4.99 2.82
N ASN A 206 -21.77 5.66 3.44
CA ASN A 206 -21.36 7.02 3.11
C ASN A 206 -20.41 7.03 1.90
N THR A 207 -19.38 6.18 1.92
CA THR A 207 -18.33 6.17 0.90
C THR A 207 -18.44 4.99 -0.06
N GLY A 208 -19.22 3.97 0.27
CA GLY A 208 -19.30 2.73 -0.50
C GLY A 208 -18.07 1.82 -0.38
N ARG A 209 -17.09 2.20 0.44
CA ARG A 209 -15.85 1.44 0.67
C ARG A 209 -16.12 0.16 1.45
N TRP A 210 -15.23 -0.80 1.26
CA TRP A 210 -15.32 -2.12 1.87
C TRP A 210 -14.17 -2.38 2.84
N TRP A 211 -14.49 -3.17 3.87
CA TRP A 211 -13.56 -3.74 4.82
C TRP A 211 -13.95 -5.20 5.08
N ILE A 212 -12.96 -6.02 5.44
CA ILE A 212 -13.15 -7.38 5.93
C ILE A 212 -12.61 -7.49 7.35
N GLU A 213 -13.34 -8.19 8.21
CA GLU A 213 -12.92 -8.48 9.57
C GLU A 213 -11.85 -9.59 9.58
N ILE A 214 -10.75 -9.35 10.28
CA ILE A 214 -9.76 -10.38 10.56
C ILE A 214 -10.10 -10.99 11.94
N PRO A 215 -10.27 -12.32 12.04
CA PRO A 215 -10.54 -12.97 13.32
C PRO A 215 -9.39 -12.72 14.30
N PHE A 216 -9.72 -12.30 15.52
CA PHE A 216 -8.74 -12.11 16.58
C PHE A 216 -8.39 -13.46 17.22
N ILE A 217 -7.11 -13.81 17.26
CA ILE A 217 -6.64 -14.99 17.98
C ILE A 217 -6.42 -14.60 19.45
N GLN A 218 -7.20 -15.21 20.34
CA GLN A 218 -7.10 -15.00 21.78
C GLN A 218 -5.70 -15.37 22.29
N GLY A 219 -4.98 -14.43 22.90
CA GLY A 219 -3.70 -14.74 23.57
C GLY A 219 -2.82 -13.55 23.96
N VAL A 220 -2.96 -12.38 23.32
CA VAL A 220 -2.12 -11.20 23.58
C VAL A 220 -2.98 -10.04 24.07
N ASN A 221 -2.96 -9.79 25.38
CA ASN A 221 -3.56 -8.66 26.09
C ASN A 221 -5.07 -8.35 25.89
N ASN A 222 -5.86 -8.63 26.94
CA ASN A 222 -7.29 -8.33 27.09
C ASN A 222 -7.71 -6.83 27.08
N LYS A 223 -6.92 -5.92 26.48
CA LYS A 223 -7.23 -4.47 26.43
C LYS A 223 -7.59 -3.93 25.05
N LEU A 224 -7.42 -4.69 23.97
CA LEU A 224 -7.82 -4.28 22.62
C LEU A 224 -8.92 -5.21 22.09
N LYS A 225 -10.17 -4.96 22.51
CA LYS A 225 -11.37 -5.54 21.90
C LYS A 225 -11.76 -4.79 20.61
N GLN A 226 -10.80 -4.52 19.73
CA GLN A 226 -11.10 -3.87 18.45
C GLN A 226 -11.01 -4.91 17.35
N HIS A 227 -12.15 -5.17 16.70
CA HIS A 227 -12.21 -5.89 15.45
C HIS A 227 -11.19 -5.27 14.49
N THR A 228 -10.18 -6.02 14.07
CA THR A 228 -9.18 -5.50 13.12
C THR A 228 -9.80 -5.56 11.74
N LEU A 229 -10.12 -4.38 11.20
CA LEU A 229 -10.76 -4.24 9.90
C LEU A 229 -9.69 -3.96 8.83
N LEU A 230 -9.65 -4.81 7.82
CA LEU A 230 -8.74 -4.69 6.69
C LEU A 230 -9.47 -4.04 5.51
N PRO A 231 -8.98 -2.92 4.96
CA PRO A 231 -9.52 -2.36 3.73
C PRO A 231 -9.50 -3.39 2.59
N CYS A 232 -10.64 -3.60 1.93
CA CYS A 232 -10.77 -4.48 0.78
C CYS A 232 -11.60 -3.83 -0.32
N SER A 233 -11.67 -4.49 -1.47
CA SER A 233 -12.49 -4.12 -2.61
C SER A 233 -13.85 -4.82 -2.57
N TYR A 234 -14.76 -4.37 -3.44
CA TYR A 234 -15.99 -5.13 -3.69
C TYR A 234 -15.71 -6.46 -4.40
N GLN A 235 -14.66 -6.52 -5.22
CA GLN A 235 -14.25 -7.74 -5.91
C GLN A 235 -13.87 -8.84 -4.90
N ASP A 236 -13.17 -8.51 -3.82
CA ASP A 236 -12.83 -9.46 -2.75
C ASP A 236 -14.10 -10.09 -2.14
N TYR A 237 -15.16 -9.30 -1.95
CA TYR A 237 -16.46 -9.80 -1.51
C TYR A 237 -17.09 -10.74 -2.55
N GLN A 238 -17.03 -10.40 -3.84
CA GLN A 238 -17.56 -11.25 -4.90
C GLN A 238 -16.78 -12.58 -5.01
N GLU A 239 -15.47 -12.55 -4.86
CA GLU A 239 -14.61 -13.74 -4.84
C GLU A 239 -14.95 -14.64 -3.64
N ALA A 240 -15.15 -14.06 -2.46
CA ALA A 240 -15.64 -14.78 -1.29
C ALA A 240 -17.01 -15.43 -1.54
N CYS A 241 -17.96 -14.73 -2.16
CA CYS A 241 -19.24 -15.33 -2.55
C CYS A 241 -19.09 -16.51 -3.51
N ASN A 242 -18.02 -16.52 -4.31
CA ASN A 242 -17.66 -17.61 -5.22
C ASN A 242 -16.81 -18.70 -4.55
N GLN A 243 -16.80 -18.78 -3.22
CA GLN A 243 -16.04 -19.77 -2.45
C GLN A 243 -14.51 -19.65 -2.57
N HIS A 244 -14.00 -18.44 -2.84
CA HIS A 244 -12.56 -18.17 -2.85
C HIS A 244 -12.19 -17.26 -1.67
N LEU A 245 -11.24 -17.69 -0.83
CA LEU A 245 -10.72 -16.86 0.25
C LEU A 245 -9.82 -15.74 -0.32
N PRO A 246 -10.07 -14.45 -0.01
CA PRO A 246 -9.23 -13.37 -0.49
C PRO A 246 -7.78 -13.49 0.02
N ASP A 247 -6.81 -13.40 -0.89
CA ASP A 247 -5.38 -13.49 -0.57
C ASP A 247 -4.94 -12.50 0.51
N LYS A 248 -5.49 -11.28 0.47
CA LYS A 248 -5.21 -10.23 1.45
C LYS A 248 -5.60 -10.64 2.86
N TRP A 249 -6.76 -11.28 3.00
CA TRP A 249 -7.25 -11.80 4.28
C TRP A 249 -6.38 -12.96 4.78
N LEU A 250 -5.98 -13.87 3.90
CA LEU A 250 -5.08 -14.99 4.24
C LEU A 250 -3.71 -14.50 4.75
N ARG A 251 -3.12 -13.49 4.10
CA ARG A 251 -1.85 -12.89 4.54
C ARG A 251 -1.99 -12.22 5.90
N ALA A 252 -3.06 -11.44 6.08
CA ALA A 252 -3.30 -10.74 7.34
C ALA A 252 -3.58 -11.72 8.50
N ARG A 253 -4.30 -12.81 8.23
CA ARG A 253 -4.50 -13.90 9.21
C ARG A 253 -3.15 -14.47 9.64
N LYS A 254 -2.33 -14.92 8.69
CA LYS A 254 -0.99 -15.50 8.96
C LYS A 254 -0.11 -14.55 9.78
N LYS A 255 -0.11 -13.25 9.49
CA LYS A 255 0.64 -12.25 10.28
C LYS A 255 0.18 -12.12 11.73
N ASN A 256 -1.07 -12.45 12.03
CA ASN A 256 -1.64 -12.36 13.37
C ASN A 256 -1.55 -13.68 14.16
N GLU A 257 -1.26 -14.82 13.50
CA GLU A 257 -1.08 -16.12 14.19
C GLU A 257 0.35 -16.33 14.72
N PHE A 258 1.32 -15.50 14.30
CA PHE A 258 2.73 -15.55 14.67
C PHE A 258 3.18 -14.24 15.32
#